data_AF-A0A8T1A8C1-F1
#
_entry.id   AF-A0A8T1A8C1-F1
#
_cell.length_a   1.000
_cell.length_b   1.000
_cell.length_c   1.000
_cell.angle_alpha   90.00
_cell.angle_beta   90.00
_cell.angle_gamma   90.00
#
_symmetry.space_group_name_H-M   'P 1'
#
loop_
_entity.id
_entity.type
_entity.pdbx_description
1 polymer ?
#
loop_
_entity_poly.entity_id
_entity_poly.type
_entity_poly.pdbx_seq_one_letter_code
_entity_poly.pdbx_strand_id
1 'polypeptide(L)'
;MRLRGVFRAAKLPNGQRAIGTKWVFKIKRKADGSIEKYKARLVAKGFKQKYGIDYTETFSPVVKYVTLRMIIAIAKYFGWPLDQLDVVTAFLYGIMKELVFCAVPEGVDLDGDFDCLELVKAIYGLKQASRVWNETFDEFVCSIGFQVSAFDPCLYVKIVDGHCVLVLVYVDDVLITGSSPELIARTKTDLKTRFEMTDSGKCAFVLGIELVDGPDGSVTMCQRRYVDDILKRFGMDECKAVLLVL
;
A
#
# COMPACT_ATOMS: atom_id res chain seq x y z
N MET A 1 12.71 -16.54 -7.28
CA MET A 1 12.66 -15.30 -6.48
C MET A 1 12.78 -14.12 -7.44
N ARG A 2 11.83 -13.18 -7.50
CA ARG A 2 11.93 -12.05 -8.43
C ARG A 2 12.93 -11.03 -7.88
N LEU A 3 13.99 -10.75 -8.63
CA LEU A 3 15.01 -9.78 -8.24
C LEU A 3 14.47 -8.37 -8.47
N ARG A 4 14.37 -7.59 -7.39
CA ARG A 4 13.85 -6.21 -7.41
C ARG A 4 14.95 -5.16 -7.20
N GLY A 5 16.21 -5.58 -7.12
CA GLY A 5 17.36 -4.69 -6.86
C GLY A 5 17.21 -3.93 -5.53
N VAL A 6 16.67 -4.60 -4.50
CA VAL A 6 16.42 -3.97 -3.19
C VAL A 6 17.71 -3.78 -2.41
N PHE A 7 18.65 -4.71 -2.56
CA PHE A 7 19.91 -4.76 -1.83
C PHE A 7 21.09 -4.72 -2.77
N ARG A 8 22.20 -4.17 -2.28
CA ARG A 8 23.54 -4.33 -2.84
C ARG A 8 24.44 -4.90 -1.74
N ALA A 9 25.19 -5.96 -2.03
CA ALA A 9 26.20 -6.45 -1.09
C ALA A 9 27.30 -5.40 -0.91
N ALA A 10 27.74 -5.17 0.33
CA ALA A 10 28.67 -4.12 0.66
C ALA A 10 29.57 -4.53 1.84
N LYS A 11 30.72 -3.86 1.94
CA LYS A 11 31.53 -3.82 3.16
C LYS A 11 31.04 -2.66 4.01
N LEU A 12 30.81 -2.89 5.30
CA LEU A 12 30.36 -1.86 6.20
C LEU A 12 31.46 -0.80 6.34
N PRO A 13 31.22 0.46 5.94
CA PRO A 13 32.26 1.48 6.05
C PRO A 13 32.60 1.77 7.51
N ASN A 14 33.86 2.15 7.77
CA ASN A 14 34.30 2.50 9.11
C ASN A 14 33.44 3.62 9.71
N GLY A 15 32.95 3.40 10.93
CA GLY A 15 32.10 4.36 11.65
C GLY A 15 30.61 4.29 11.31
N GLN A 16 30.20 3.46 10.35
CA GLN A 16 28.78 3.18 10.07
C GLN A 16 28.27 1.99 10.90
N ARG A 17 26.95 1.89 11.00
CA ARG A 17 26.29 0.78 11.69
C ARG A 17 25.24 0.12 10.81
N ALA A 18 25.33 -1.19 10.68
CA ALA A 18 24.27 -1.97 10.06
C ALA A 18 23.05 -2.09 10.99
N ILE A 19 21.85 -1.81 10.49
CA ILE A 19 20.59 -2.11 11.21
C ILE A 19 20.30 -3.60 11.14
N GLY A 20 19.90 -4.19 12.25
CA GLY A 20 19.56 -5.62 12.26
C GLY A 20 18.35 -5.92 11.38
N THR A 21 18.29 -7.13 10.83
CA THR A 21 17.14 -7.63 10.07
C THR A 21 16.40 -8.74 10.83
N LYS A 22 15.18 -9.06 10.40
CA LYS A 22 14.38 -10.17 10.94
C LYS A 22 13.48 -10.74 9.83
N TRP A 23 13.40 -12.06 9.75
CA TRP A 23 12.40 -12.74 8.94
C TRP A 23 11.04 -12.74 9.65
N VAL A 24 9.99 -12.36 8.92
CA VAL A 24 8.60 -12.44 9.34
C VAL A 24 7.86 -13.41 8.43
N PHE A 25 7.38 -14.50 9.02
CA PHE A 25 6.65 -15.55 8.33
C PHE A 25 5.14 -15.42 8.58
N LYS A 26 4.34 -15.59 7.53
CA LYS A 26 2.87 -15.60 7.61
C LYS A 26 2.31 -16.65 6.66
N ILE A 27 1.43 -17.50 7.16
CA ILE A 27 0.64 -18.41 6.33
C ILE A 27 -0.64 -17.67 5.94
N LYS A 28 -0.87 -17.50 4.63
CA LYS A 28 -2.17 -17.10 4.09
C LYS A 28 -3.03 -18.33 3.89
N ARG A 29 -4.29 -18.25 4.32
CA ARG A 29 -5.29 -19.31 4.19
C ARG A 29 -6.47 -18.79 3.37
N LYS A 30 -7.11 -19.68 2.61
CA LYS A 30 -8.36 -19.40 1.92
C LYS A 30 -9.53 -19.37 2.91
N ALA A 31 -10.72 -18.98 2.43
CA ALA A 31 -11.95 -18.96 3.22
C ALA A 31 -12.32 -20.34 3.79
N ASP A 32 -11.97 -21.43 3.09
CA ASP A 32 -12.17 -22.82 3.52
C ASP A 32 -11.13 -23.32 4.54
N GLY A 33 -10.17 -22.46 4.94
CA GLY A 33 -9.10 -22.80 5.90
C GLY A 33 -7.87 -23.46 5.29
N SER A 34 -7.91 -23.87 4.01
CA SER A 34 -6.75 -24.44 3.31
C SER A 34 -5.63 -23.41 3.11
N ILE A 35 -4.39 -23.90 2.97
CA ILE A 35 -3.23 -23.01 2.80
C ILE A 35 -3.24 -22.44 1.38
N GLU A 36 -3.30 -21.11 1.29
CA GLU A 36 -3.19 -20.37 0.04
C GLU A 36 -1.72 -20.13 -0.31
N LYS A 37 -0.94 -19.63 0.66
CA LYS A 37 0.45 -19.21 0.41
C LYS A 37 1.27 -19.11 1.70
N TYR A 38 2.50 -19.62 1.66
CA TYR A 38 3.52 -19.30 2.66
C TYR A 38 4.21 -17.98 2.27
N LYS A 39 4.20 -16.99 3.17
CA LYS A 39 4.81 -15.67 2.93
C LYS A 39 5.95 -15.44 3.92
N ALA A 40 7.14 -15.19 3.38
CA ALA A 40 8.27 -14.68 4.14
C ALA A 40 8.53 -13.22 3.74
N ARG A 41 8.84 -12.36 4.71
CA ARG A 41 9.30 -11.00 4.48
C ARG A 41 10.55 -10.74 5.29
N LEU A 42 11.56 -10.14 4.67
CA LEU A 42 12.65 -9.54 5.40
C LEU A 42 12.22 -8.15 5.89
N VAL A 43 12.43 -7.89 7.18
CA VAL A 43 12.02 -6.67 7.85
C VAL A 43 13.24 -6.06 8.54
N ALA A 44 13.45 -4.76 8.37
CA ALA A 44 14.43 -3.99 9.11
C ALA A 44 13.99 -3.84 10.57
N LYS A 45 14.92 -3.92 11.52
CA LYS A 45 14.70 -3.52 12.92
C LYS A 45 14.76 -1.99 13.03
N GLY A 46 13.90 -1.27 12.32
CA GLY A 46 13.97 0.19 12.19
C GLY A 46 13.68 0.98 13.47
N PHE A 47 13.18 0.33 14.53
CA PHE A 47 13.18 0.91 15.88
C PHE A 47 14.59 1.24 16.39
N LYS A 48 15.63 0.65 15.80
CA LYS A 48 17.03 1.00 16.07
C LYS A 48 17.56 2.16 15.23
N GLN A 49 16.82 2.64 14.20
CA GLN A 49 17.27 3.76 13.37
C GLN A 49 17.33 5.07 14.17
N LYS A 50 18.34 5.90 13.87
CA LYS A 50 18.59 7.20 14.48
C LYS A 50 18.23 8.33 13.52
N TYR A 51 17.45 9.29 14.02
CA TYR A 51 17.15 10.53 13.31
C TYR A 51 18.43 11.32 13.03
N GLY A 52 18.53 11.92 11.85
CA GLY A 52 19.71 12.66 11.39
C GLY A 52 20.88 11.78 10.93
N ILE A 53 20.76 10.45 11.03
CA ILE A 53 21.75 9.49 10.54
C ILE A 53 21.11 8.56 9.51
N ASP A 54 20.11 7.78 9.92
CA ASP A 54 19.48 6.75 9.08
C ASP A 54 18.24 7.29 8.32
N TYR A 55 17.71 8.44 8.75
CA TYR A 55 16.56 9.12 8.16
C TYR A 55 16.50 10.58 8.65
N THR A 56 15.91 11.46 7.83
CA THR A 56 15.65 12.85 8.21
C THR A 56 14.17 13.19 8.24
N GLU A 57 13.32 12.52 7.45
CA GLU A 57 11.86 12.70 7.55
C GLU A 57 11.12 11.40 7.25
N THR A 58 10.00 11.19 7.94
CA THR A 58 9.22 9.95 7.90
C THR A 58 7.78 10.17 7.47
N PHE A 59 7.37 11.43 7.28
CA PHE A 59 5.99 11.77 6.98
C PHE A 59 5.59 11.19 5.62
N SER A 60 4.48 10.47 5.60
CA SER A 60 3.82 9.99 4.39
C SER A 60 2.35 10.41 4.50
N PRO A 61 1.76 10.93 3.42
CA PRO A 61 0.35 11.25 3.42
C PRO A 61 -0.51 10.00 3.59
N VAL A 62 -1.72 10.22 4.10
CA VAL A 62 -2.76 9.21 4.30
C VAL A 62 -4.06 9.78 3.75
N VAL A 63 -4.80 8.95 3.00
CA VAL A 63 -6.10 9.32 2.42
C VAL A 63 -7.02 9.85 3.50
N LYS A 64 -7.65 11.01 3.23
CA LYS A 64 -8.70 11.53 4.09
C LYS A 64 -9.99 10.77 3.83
N TYR A 65 -10.70 10.39 4.89
CA TYR A 65 -12.01 9.74 4.76
C TYR A 65 -13.04 10.60 4.01
N VAL A 66 -12.94 11.93 4.10
CA VAL A 66 -13.79 12.83 3.32
C VAL A 66 -13.54 12.64 1.83
N THR A 67 -12.28 12.60 1.40
CA THR A 67 -11.90 12.32 0.00
C THR A 67 -12.41 10.96 -0.45
N LEU A 68 -12.20 9.91 0.34
CA LEU A 68 -12.70 8.57 0.02
C LEU A 68 -14.22 8.57 -0.20
N ARG A 69 -14.98 9.15 0.73
CA ARG A 69 -16.45 9.26 0.64
C ARG A 69 -16.89 10.06 -0.59
N MET A 70 -16.21 11.16 -0.88
CA MET A 70 -16.49 11.98 -2.07
C MET A 70 -16.25 11.22 -3.36
N ILE A 71 -15.14 10.49 -3.47
CA ILE A 71 -14.83 9.67 -4.66
C ILE A 71 -15.90 8.59 -4.87
N ILE A 72 -16.30 7.90 -3.80
CA ILE A 72 -17.38 6.90 -3.86
C ILE A 72 -18.70 7.54 -4.29
N ALA A 73 -19.06 8.68 -3.70
CA ALA A 73 -20.29 9.39 -4.03
C ALA A 73 -20.31 9.88 -5.48
N ILE A 74 -19.21 10.45 -5.97
CA ILE A 74 -19.06 10.89 -7.37
C ILE A 74 -19.17 9.70 -8.31
N ALA A 75 -18.43 8.62 -8.04
CA ALA A 75 -18.47 7.42 -8.86
C ALA A 75 -19.89 6.86 -8.95
N LYS A 76 -20.60 6.81 -7.82
CA LYS A 76 -21.98 6.33 -7.78
C LYS A 76 -22.95 7.26 -8.51
N TYR A 77 -22.85 8.57 -8.29
CA TYR A 77 -23.72 9.58 -8.89
C TYR A 77 -23.64 9.59 -10.41
N PHE A 78 -22.44 9.48 -10.98
CA PHE A 78 -22.24 9.44 -12.42
C PHE A 78 -22.23 8.03 -13.03
N GLY A 79 -22.45 6.99 -12.22
CA GLY A 79 -22.41 5.60 -12.68
C GLY A 79 -21.02 5.14 -13.17
N TRP A 80 -19.95 5.74 -12.65
CA TRP A 80 -18.58 5.35 -12.99
C TRP A 80 -18.18 4.05 -12.29
N PRO A 81 -17.33 3.22 -12.93
CA PRO A 81 -16.75 2.07 -12.25
C PRO A 81 -15.84 2.53 -11.10
N LEU A 82 -15.83 1.78 -10.01
CA LEU A 82 -14.91 1.97 -8.89
C LEU A 82 -14.10 0.69 -8.74
N ASP A 83 -12.88 0.71 -9.24
CA ASP A 83 -12.00 -0.45 -9.27
C ASP A 83 -10.88 -0.33 -8.22
N GLN A 84 -10.44 -1.47 -7.71
CA GLN A 84 -9.36 -1.56 -6.74
C GLN A 84 -8.20 -2.38 -7.29
N LEU A 85 -6.98 -1.88 -7.06
CA LEU A 85 -5.74 -2.58 -7.29
C LEU A 85 -4.90 -2.60 -6.01
N ASP A 86 -4.07 -3.62 -5.88
CA ASP A 86 -3.11 -3.78 -4.78
C ASP A 86 -1.68 -3.86 -5.35
N VAL A 87 -0.79 -3.00 -4.89
CA VAL A 87 0.63 -3.04 -5.28
C VAL A 87 1.35 -4.14 -4.50
N VAL A 88 1.81 -5.15 -5.23
CA VAL A 88 2.53 -6.27 -4.65
C VAL A 88 3.86 -5.79 -4.08
N THR A 89 3.97 -5.85 -2.75
CA THR A 89 5.17 -5.47 -1.99
C THR A 89 5.58 -4.00 -2.21
N ALA A 90 4.61 -3.08 -2.14
CA ALA A 90 4.77 -1.64 -2.34
C ALA A 90 6.11 -1.04 -1.87
N PHE A 91 6.50 -1.24 -0.61
CA PHE A 91 7.74 -0.65 -0.08
C PHE A 91 9.01 -1.07 -0.85
N LEU A 92 9.04 -2.26 -1.46
CA LEU A 92 10.19 -2.72 -2.24
C LEU A 92 10.38 -1.97 -3.57
N TYR A 93 9.48 -1.06 -3.90
CA TYR A 93 9.65 -0.11 -5.00
C TYR A 93 10.22 1.23 -4.56
N GLY A 94 10.01 1.62 -3.29
CA GLY A 94 10.44 2.91 -2.76
C GLY A 94 11.95 3.07 -2.85
N ILE A 95 12.42 4.06 -3.60
CA ILE A 95 13.85 4.29 -3.81
C ILE A 95 14.43 4.98 -2.59
N MET A 96 15.47 4.40 -2.00
CA MET A 96 16.13 4.99 -0.83
C MET A 96 16.97 6.20 -1.24
N LYS A 97 16.82 7.30 -0.50
CA LYS A 97 17.64 8.50 -0.64
C LYS A 97 18.77 8.52 0.39
N GLU A 98 18.48 8.03 1.60
CA GLU A 98 19.46 7.89 2.66
C GLU A 98 20.27 6.60 2.51
N LEU A 99 21.55 6.68 2.85
CA LEU A 99 22.43 5.53 2.87
C LEU A 99 22.17 4.73 4.16
N VAL A 100 21.53 3.57 4.03
CA VAL A 100 21.23 2.68 5.15
C VAL A 100 21.78 1.29 4.87
N PHE A 101 22.60 0.78 5.79
CA PHE A 101 23.10 -0.59 5.75
C PHE A 101 22.31 -1.46 6.70
N CYS A 102 22.05 -2.71 6.33
CA CYS A 102 21.44 -3.72 7.18
C CYS A 102 22.31 -4.98 7.28
N ALA A 103 22.21 -5.65 8.44
CA ALA A 103 22.91 -6.89 8.69
C ALA A 103 22.40 -7.98 7.74
N VAL A 104 23.32 -8.85 7.31
CA VAL A 104 22.99 -10.01 6.49
C VAL A 104 21.92 -10.85 7.23
N PRO A 105 20.80 -11.18 6.57
CA PRO A 105 19.76 -12.00 7.18
C PRO A 105 20.28 -13.38 7.56
N GLU A 106 19.71 -13.94 8.62
CA GLU A 106 19.98 -15.34 8.99
C GLU A 106 19.66 -16.28 7.82
N GLY A 107 20.55 -17.24 7.56
CA GLY A 107 20.45 -18.21 6.47
C GLY A 107 20.79 -17.66 5.09
N VAL A 108 21.42 -16.49 5.01
CA VAL A 108 21.94 -15.92 3.76
C VAL A 108 23.45 -15.78 3.87
N ASP A 109 24.17 -16.41 2.95
CA ASP A 109 25.61 -16.22 2.78
C ASP A 109 25.85 -15.18 1.68
N LEU A 110 26.82 -14.30 1.89
CA LEU A 110 27.28 -13.37 0.86
C LEU A 110 28.57 -13.91 0.24
N ASP A 111 28.65 -13.84 -1.09
CA ASP A 111 29.88 -14.16 -1.80
C ASP A 111 30.89 -13.02 -1.65
N GLY A 112 32.17 -13.38 -1.44
CA GLY A 112 33.27 -12.43 -1.31
C GLY A 112 33.44 -11.91 0.12
N ASP A 113 34.10 -10.76 0.25
CA ASP A 113 34.47 -10.17 1.55
C ASP A 113 33.43 -9.14 2.01
N PHE A 114 32.14 -9.37 1.74
CA PHE A 114 31.05 -8.50 2.13
C PHE A 114 30.43 -8.94 3.47
N ASP A 115 30.10 -8.00 4.33
CA ASP A 115 29.61 -8.24 5.69
C ASP A 115 28.24 -7.59 5.97
N CYS A 116 27.70 -6.85 5.00
CA CYS A 116 26.39 -6.21 5.12
C CYS A 116 25.70 -6.01 3.77
N LEU A 117 24.47 -5.53 3.84
CA LEU A 117 23.66 -5.17 2.68
C LEU A 117 23.33 -3.67 2.73
N GLU A 118 23.62 -2.95 1.67
CA GLU A 118 23.11 -1.59 1.46
C GLU A 118 21.69 -1.65 0.92
N LEU A 119 20.80 -0.83 1.47
CA LEU A 119 19.42 -0.70 1.03
C LEU A 119 19.32 0.30 -0.12
N VAL A 120 19.18 -0.22 -1.33
CA VAL A 120 18.90 0.58 -2.55
C VAL A 120 17.40 0.95 -2.60
N LYS A 121 16.55 0.06 -2.07
CA LYS A 121 15.11 0.29 -1.94
C LYS A 121 14.63 -0.01 -0.54
N ALA A 122 13.50 0.59 -0.19
CA ALA A 122 12.94 0.45 1.14
C ALA A 122 12.48 -0.98 1.39
N ILE A 123 12.52 -1.36 2.66
CA ILE A 123 11.94 -2.60 3.16
C ILE A 123 11.03 -2.30 4.33
N TYR A 124 10.16 -3.27 4.63
CA TYR A 124 9.29 -3.18 5.79
C TYR A 124 10.10 -2.95 7.07
N GLY A 125 9.54 -2.16 7.99
CA GLY A 125 10.16 -1.88 9.29
C GLY A 125 11.10 -0.68 9.30
N LEU A 126 11.49 -0.12 8.15
CA LEU A 126 12.16 1.19 8.12
C LEU A 126 11.17 2.30 8.49
N LYS A 127 11.66 3.33 9.17
CA LYS A 127 10.85 4.48 9.60
C LYS A 127 10.37 5.33 8.42
N GLN A 128 11.15 5.46 7.36
CA GLN A 128 10.81 6.24 6.17
C GLN A 128 10.15 5.43 5.04
N ALA A 129 9.91 4.12 5.22
CA ALA A 129 9.47 3.22 4.13
C ALA A 129 8.20 3.71 3.41
N SER A 130 7.19 4.14 4.17
CA SER A 130 5.94 4.64 3.58
C SER A 130 6.15 5.91 2.76
N ARG A 131 7.01 6.81 3.24
CA ARG A 131 7.31 8.07 2.58
C ARG A 131 8.02 7.83 1.25
N VAL A 132 9.12 7.09 1.25
CA VAL A 132 9.90 6.86 0.01
C VAL A 132 9.11 6.06 -1.02
N TRP A 133 8.18 5.20 -0.56
CA TRP A 133 7.20 4.58 -1.43
C TRP A 133 6.25 5.60 -2.05
N ASN A 134 5.64 6.47 -1.23
CA ASN A 134 4.73 7.50 -1.71
C ASN A 134 5.42 8.44 -2.71
N GLU A 135 6.64 8.90 -2.43
CA GLU A 135 7.42 9.73 -3.37
C GLU A 135 7.68 9.01 -4.70
N THR A 136 8.02 7.72 -4.65
CA THR A 136 8.23 6.91 -5.87
C THR A 136 6.95 6.74 -6.68
N PHE A 137 5.82 6.58 -5.99
CA PHE A 137 4.50 6.46 -6.63
C PHE A 137 4.07 7.79 -7.25
N ASP A 138 4.19 8.88 -6.50
CA ASP A 138 3.89 10.25 -6.93
C ASP A 138 4.68 10.64 -8.18
N GLU A 139 6.00 10.46 -8.15
CA GLU A 139 6.88 10.76 -9.29
C GLU A 139 6.44 10.02 -10.55
N PHE A 140 6.14 8.73 -10.43
CA PHE A 140 5.69 7.93 -11.58
C PHE A 140 4.30 8.37 -12.07
N VAL A 141 3.33 8.54 -11.17
CA VAL A 141 1.95 8.90 -11.53
C VAL A 141 1.90 10.30 -12.16
N CYS A 142 2.67 11.25 -11.64
CA CYS A 142 2.84 12.56 -12.25
C CYS A 142 3.51 12.47 -13.63
N SER A 143 4.51 11.59 -13.81
CA SER A 143 5.18 11.41 -15.11
C SER A 143 4.26 10.91 -16.23
N ILE A 144 3.20 10.16 -15.89
CA ILE A 144 2.17 9.70 -16.83
C ILE A 144 1.01 10.69 -16.97
N GLY A 145 1.18 11.94 -16.51
CA GLY A 145 0.29 13.07 -16.78
C GLY A 145 -0.86 13.26 -15.79
N PHE A 146 -0.79 12.67 -14.60
CA PHE A 146 -1.70 13.03 -13.51
C PHE A 146 -1.20 14.25 -12.75
N GLN A 147 -2.12 14.94 -12.10
CA GLN A 147 -1.83 16.02 -11.15
C GLN A 147 -2.32 15.61 -9.76
N VAL A 148 -1.49 15.81 -8.75
CA VAL A 148 -1.89 15.62 -7.35
C VAL A 148 -2.88 16.71 -6.93
N SER A 149 -3.89 16.33 -6.14
CA SER A 149 -4.89 17.25 -5.61
C SER A 149 -4.29 18.12 -4.50
N ALA A 150 -4.58 19.43 -4.56
CA ALA A 150 -4.23 20.37 -3.49
C ALA A 150 -4.97 20.08 -2.17
N PHE A 151 -6.09 19.36 -2.21
CA PHE A 151 -6.92 19.07 -1.03
C PHE A 151 -6.55 17.75 -0.35
N ASP A 152 -6.03 16.78 -1.11
CA ASP A 152 -5.59 15.48 -0.60
C ASP A 152 -4.38 14.97 -1.41
N PRO A 153 -3.18 14.90 -0.83
CA PRO A 153 -1.97 14.43 -1.52
C PRO A 153 -2.00 12.94 -1.90
N CYS A 154 -3.03 12.20 -1.50
CA CYS A 154 -3.26 10.84 -1.95
C CYS A 154 -4.20 10.74 -3.17
N LEU A 155 -4.79 11.85 -3.62
CA LEU A 155 -5.69 11.89 -4.77
C LEU A 155 -4.97 12.48 -5.99
N TYR A 156 -4.98 11.74 -7.08
CA TYR A 156 -4.46 12.15 -8.38
C TYR A 156 -5.60 12.27 -9.38
N VAL A 157 -5.55 13.33 -10.19
CA VAL A 157 -6.57 13.65 -11.18
C VAL A 157 -5.90 13.79 -12.54
N LYS A 158 -6.49 13.18 -13.57
CA LYS A 158 -6.09 13.36 -14.96
C LYS A 158 -7.31 13.64 -15.81
N ILE A 159 -7.21 14.65 -16.67
CA ILE A 159 -8.26 15.02 -17.63
C ILE A 159 -7.68 14.87 -19.04
N VAL A 160 -8.38 14.15 -19.91
CA VAL A 160 -8.01 13.93 -21.32
C VAL A 160 -9.29 14.04 -22.15
N ASP A 161 -9.30 14.95 -23.13
CA ASP A 161 -10.41 15.15 -24.07
C ASP A 161 -11.79 15.30 -23.38
N GLY A 162 -11.83 16.00 -22.25
CA GLY A 162 -13.05 16.21 -21.47
C GLY A 162 -13.45 15.06 -20.54
N HIS A 163 -12.74 13.93 -20.57
CA HIS A 163 -12.92 12.82 -19.64
C HIS A 163 -11.93 12.89 -18.48
N CYS A 164 -12.35 12.47 -17.28
CA CYS A 164 -11.49 12.45 -16.11
C CYS A 164 -11.25 11.03 -15.58
N VAL A 165 -10.06 10.81 -15.02
CA VAL A 165 -9.70 9.64 -14.21
C VAL A 165 -9.18 10.13 -12.86
N LEU A 166 -9.67 9.50 -11.80
CA LEU A 166 -9.32 9.76 -10.42
C LEU A 166 -8.62 8.52 -9.88
N VAL A 167 -7.42 8.70 -9.31
CA VAL A 167 -6.64 7.64 -8.67
C VAL A 167 -6.41 8.04 -7.23
N LEU A 168 -6.87 7.22 -6.29
CA LEU A 168 -6.69 7.45 -4.86
C LEU A 168 -5.78 6.35 -4.30
N VAL A 169 -4.63 6.73 -3.73
CA VAL A 169 -3.63 5.79 -3.21
C VAL A 169 -3.62 5.78 -1.68
N TYR A 170 -3.75 4.60 -1.09
CA TYR A 170 -3.53 4.37 0.33
C TYR A 170 -2.50 3.26 0.51
N VAL A 171 -1.26 3.64 0.77
CA VAL A 171 -0.15 2.68 0.93
C VAL A 171 -0.08 1.73 -0.28
N ASP A 172 -0.46 0.45 -0.14
CA ASP A 172 -0.49 -0.56 -1.19
C ASP A 172 -1.82 -0.62 -1.97
N ASP A 173 -2.91 -0.11 -1.41
CA ASP A 173 -4.21 -0.03 -2.07
C ASP A 173 -4.30 1.16 -3.04
N VAL A 174 -4.85 0.94 -4.22
CA VAL A 174 -5.12 1.97 -5.23
C VAL A 174 -6.58 1.84 -5.69
N LEU A 175 -7.38 2.87 -5.45
CA LEU A 175 -8.72 3.00 -6.05
C LEU A 175 -8.64 3.81 -7.33
N ILE A 176 -9.34 3.35 -8.36
CA ILE A 176 -9.43 4.05 -9.65
C ILE A 176 -10.90 4.17 -10.05
N THR A 177 -11.30 5.38 -10.43
CA THR A 177 -12.61 5.66 -11.04
C THR A 177 -12.48 6.74 -12.10
N GLY A 178 -13.53 7.00 -12.87
CA GLY A 178 -13.49 8.01 -13.92
C GLY A 178 -14.60 7.84 -14.95
N SER A 179 -14.70 8.84 -15.81
CA SER A 179 -15.78 8.95 -16.80
C SER A 179 -15.57 8.12 -18.08
N SER A 180 -14.38 7.54 -18.28
CA SER A 180 -14.05 6.71 -19.45
C SER A 180 -13.43 5.39 -19.00
N PRO A 181 -14.09 4.25 -19.28
CA PRO A 181 -13.52 2.92 -19.05
C PRO A 181 -12.18 2.71 -19.77
N GLU A 182 -12.02 3.28 -20.96
CA GLU A 182 -10.78 3.18 -21.76
C GLU A 182 -9.62 3.88 -21.06
N LEU A 183 -9.84 5.10 -20.53
CA LEU A 183 -8.81 5.81 -19.77
C LEU A 183 -8.48 5.12 -18.45
N ILE A 184 -9.45 4.48 -17.80
CA ILE A 184 -9.20 3.66 -16.61
C ILE A 184 -8.34 2.45 -16.96
N ALA A 185 -8.70 1.70 -18.02
CA ALA A 185 -7.96 0.53 -18.47
C ALA A 185 -6.51 0.90 -18.86
N ARG A 186 -6.33 2.03 -19.55
CA ARG A 186 -5.02 2.59 -19.87
C ARG A 186 -4.24 2.93 -18.61
N THR A 187 -4.85 3.63 -17.66
CA THR A 187 -4.22 3.98 -16.37
C THR A 187 -3.75 2.74 -15.62
N LYS A 188 -4.59 1.69 -15.55
CA LYS A 188 -4.21 0.41 -14.96
C LYS A 188 -3.01 -0.22 -15.67
N THR A 189 -2.98 -0.15 -17.00
CA THR A 189 -1.88 -0.67 -17.82
C THR A 189 -0.60 0.10 -17.55
N ASP A 190 -0.66 1.43 -17.56
CA ASP A 190 0.47 2.31 -17.29
C ASP A 190 1.05 2.03 -15.89
N LEU A 191 0.22 1.93 -14.85
CA LEU A 191 0.65 1.56 -13.50
C LEU A 191 1.34 0.17 -13.48
N LYS A 192 0.78 -0.81 -14.21
CA LYS A 192 1.34 -2.17 -14.31
C LYS A 192 2.69 -2.22 -15.04
N THR A 193 3.06 -1.20 -15.82
CA THR A 193 4.40 -1.13 -16.44
C THR A 193 5.50 -0.92 -15.39
N ARG A 194 5.18 -0.24 -14.29
CA ARG A 194 6.14 0.11 -13.24
C ARG A 194 5.98 -0.75 -11.99
N PHE A 195 4.75 -1.04 -11.61
CA PHE A 195 4.39 -1.72 -10.38
C PHE A 195 3.72 -3.06 -10.68
N GLU A 196 4.16 -4.11 -10.01
CA GLU A 196 3.45 -5.38 -10.01
C GLU A 196 2.19 -5.18 -9.18
N MET A 197 1.03 -5.33 -9.80
CA MET A 197 -0.26 -5.09 -9.16
C MET A 197 -1.20 -6.26 -9.32
N THR A 198 -1.97 -6.53 -8.27
CA THR A 198 -3.15 -7.40 -8.33
C THR A 198 -4.35 -6.54 -8.67
N ASP A 199 -5.10 -6.92 -9.71
CA ASP A 199 -6.36 -6.26 -10.06
C ASP A 199 -7.50 -6.98 -9.33
N SER A 200 -8.13 -6.31 -8.38
CA SER A 200 -9.24 -6.87 -7.60
C SER A 200 -10.59 -6.59 -8.25
N GLY A 201 -10.61 -5.89 -9.39
CA GLY A 201 -11.84 -5.51 -10.08
C GLY A 201 -12.66 -4.53 -9.24
N LYS A 202 -14.00 -4.68 -9.29
CA LYS A 202 -14.94 -3.81 -8.57
C LYS A 202 -14.64 -3.79 -7.08
N CYS A 203 -14.47 -2.60 -6.53
CA CYS A 203 -14.21 -2.41 -5.11
C CYS A 203 -15.43 -2.80 -4.27
N ALA A 204 -15.28 -3.86 -3.47
CA ALA A 204 -16.24 -4.26 -2.45
C ALA A 204 -15.76 -3.91 -1.03
N PHE A 205 -14.45 -3.78 -0.83
CA PHE A 205 -13.85 -3.48 0.47
C PHE A 205 -12.66 -2.54 0.33
N VAL A 206 -12.70 -1.39 1.00
CA VAL A 206 -11.60 -0.42 1.00
C VAL A 206 -11.34 0.12 2.41
N LEU A 207 -10.09 0.08 2.85
CA LEU A 207 -9.68 0.57 4.18
C LEU A 207 -10.48 0.00 5.36
N GLY A 208 -10.88 -1.28 5.25
CA GLY A 208 -11.71 -1.95 6.26
C GLY A 208 -13.18 -1.52 6.26
N ILE A 209 -13.64 -0.86 5.20
CA ILE A 209 -15.02 -0.48 4.95
C ILE A 209 -15.56 -1.33 3.80
N GLU A 210 -16.67 -2.00 4.05
CA GLU A 210 -17.47 -2.73 3.06
C GLU A 210 -18.38 -1.74 2.31
N LEU A 211 -18.41 -1.87 0.98
CA LEU A 211 -19.31 -1.12 0.11
C LEU A 211 -20.43 -2.06 -0.35
N VAL A 212 -21.67 -1.75 0.04
CA VAL A 212 -22.86 -2.52 -0.30
C VAL A 212 -23.75 -1.68 -1.20
N ASP A 213 -23.90 -2.10 -2.45
CA ASP A 213 -24.82 -1.46 -3.40
C ASP A 213 -26.28 -1.74 -3.01
N GLY A 214 -27.08 -0.68 -2.93
CA GLY A 214 -28.52 -0.77 -2.75
C GLY A 214 -29.26 -0.96 -4.09
N PRO A 215 -30.45 -1.58 -4.08
CA PRO A 215 -31.27 -1.76 -5.28
C PRO A 215 -31.80 -0.43 -5.85
N ASP A 216 -31.85 0.61 -5.04
CA ASP A 216 -32.23 1.99 -5.38
C ASP A 216 -31.08 2.80 -5.99
N GLY A 217 -29.92 2.19 -6.22
CA GLY A 217 -28.73 2.89 -6.68
C GLY A 217 -28.00 3.65 -5.58
N SER A 218 -28.31 3.42 -4.30
CA SER A 218 -27.48 3.89 -3.19
C SER A 218 -26.21 3.03 -3.01
N VAL A 219 -25.27 3.51 -2.20
CA VAL A 219 -24.13 2.73 -1.70
C VAL A 219 -24.04 2.92 -0.20
N THR A 220 -24.08 1.82 0.53
CA THR A 220 -23.91 1.80 1.99
C THR A 220 -22.46 1.48 2.31
N MET A 221 -21.84 2.32 3.13
CA MET A 221 -20.51 2.09 3.69
C MET A 221 -20.68 1.50 5.11
N CYS A 222 -20.24 0.27 5.35
CA CYS A 222 -20.36 -0.35 6.66
C CYS A 222 -19.09 -1.09 7.08
N GLN A 223 -18.93 -1.34 8.37
CA GLN A 223 -17.79 -2.10 8.92
C GLN A 223 -18.28 -3.33 9.68
N ARG A 224 -19.36 -3.97 9.21
CA ARG A 224 -20.01 -5.10 9.89
C ARG A 224 -19.02 -6.20 10.23
N ARG A 225 -18.21 -6.62 9.25
CA ARG A 225 -17.18 -7.64 9.45
C ARG A 225 -16.19 -7.31 10.56
N TYR A 226 -15.76 -6.05 10.65
CA TYR A 226 -14.85 -5.62 11.71
C TYR A 226 -15.51 -5.71 13.09
N VAL A 227 -16.78 -5.30 13.19
CA VAL A 227 -17.57 -5.45 14.42
C VAL A 227 -17.72 -6.92 14.79
N ASP A 228 -18.08 -7.79 13.85
CA ASP A 228 -18.24 -9.23 14.08
C ASP A 228 -16.93 -9.89 14.52
N ASP A 229 -15.80 -9.52 13.90
CA ASP A 229 -14.47 -10.01 14.27
C ASP A 229 -14.07 -9.57 15.69
N ILE A 230 -14.45 -8.36 16.11
CA ILE A 230 -14.27 -7.90 17.50
C ILE A 230 -15.14 -8.72 18.45
N LEU A 231 -16.44 -8.87 18.15
CA LEU A 231 -17.37 -9.60 19.02
C LEU A 231 -16.87 -11.02 19.25
N LYS A 232 -16.50 -11.74 18.18
CA LYS A 232 -15.93 -13.09 18.28
C LYS A 232 -14.65 -13.13 19.10
N ARG A 233 -13.74 -12.17 18.90
CA ARG A 233 -12.48 -12.09 19.64
C ARG A 233 -12.68 -11.98 21.15
N PHE A 234 -13.76 -11.33 21.58
CA PHE A 234 -14.09 -11.14 22.99
C PHE A 234 -15.20 -12.07 23.50
N GLY A 235 -15.64 -13.05 22.70
CA GLY A 235 -16.70 -14.00 23.08
C GLY A 235 -18.07 -13.36 23.25
N MET A 236 -18.35 -12.30 22.49
CA MET A 236 -19.58 -11.51 22.53
C MET A 236 -20.46 -11.70 21.28
N ASP A 237 -20.17 -12.68 20.43
CA ASP A 237 -20.91 -12.95 19.20
C ASP A 237 -22.33 -13.48 19.41
N GLU A 238 -22.65 -13.93 20.62
CA GLU A 238 -24.01 -14.28 21.05
C GLU A 238 -24.68 -13.20 21.93
N CYS A 239 -24.01 -12.08 22.19
CA CYS A 239 -24.60 -10.99 22.97
C CYS A 239 -25.78 -10.35 22.23
N LYS A 240 -26.84 -10.02 22.97
CA LYS A 240 -28.00 -9.32 22.41
C LYS A 240 -27.59 -7.92 21.96
N ALA A 241 -27.86 -7.61 20.69
CA ALA A 241 -27.66 -6.27 20.17
C ALA A 241 -28.60 -5.27 20.87
N VAL A 242 -28.06 -4.12 21.28
CA VAL A 242 -28.84 -2.98 21.76
C VAL A 242 -28.80 -1.91 20.68
N LEU A 243 -29.97 -1.52 20.17
CA LEU A 243 -30.07 -0.42 19.23
C LEU A 243 -29.96 0.90 20.02
N LEU A 244 -28.85 1.60 19.89
CA LEU A 244 -28.74 2.98 20.32
C LEU A 244 -29.25 3.85 19.17
N VAL A 245 -30.41 4.48 19.38
CA VAL A 245 -30.91 5.52 18.48
C VAL A 245 -30.13 6.80 18.82
N LEU A 246 -29.21 7.19 17.93
CA LEU A 246 -28.44 8.44 18.01
C LEU A 246 -29.04 9.47 17.03
#